data_AF-A0A376N0W0-F1
#
_entry.id   AF-A0A376N0W0-F1
#
_cell.length_a   1.000
_cell.length_b   1.000
_cell.length_c   1.000
_cell.angle_alpha   90.00
_cell.angle_beta   90.00
_cell.angle_gamma   90.00
#
_symmetry.space_group_name_H-M   'P 1'
#
loop_
_entity.id
_entity.type
_entity.pdbx_description
1 polymer ?
#
loop_
_entity_poly.entity_id
_entity_poly.type
_entity_poly.pdbx_seq_one_letter_code
_entity_poly.pdbx_strand_id
1 'polypeptide(L)' 'MVEYFKAKPTGIYYKVENGNVFYLNRAANEWRECQCYYLRDIRNHPHYFIKVDDVPVA' A
#
# COMPACT_ATOMS: atom_id res chain seq x y z
N MET A 1 5.44 -8.24 10.47
CA MET A 1 4.13 -8.60 9.88
C MET A 1 3.94 -7.68 8.68
N VAL A 2 3.68 -8.25 7.50
CA VAL A 2 3.44 -7.47 6.28
C VAL A 2 1.94 -7.32 6.11
N GLU A 3 1.47 -6.11 5.83
CA GLU A 3 0.07 -5.83 5.54
C GLU A 3 -0.03 -5.19 4.17
N TYR A 4 -1.05 -5.56 3.41
CA TYR A 4 -1.30 -5.01 2.08
C TYR A 4 -2.59 -4.21 2.06
N PHE A 5 -2.58 -3.13 1.30
CA PHE A 5 -3.72 -2.24 1.13
C PHE A 5 -3.89 -1.87 -0.33
N LYS A 6 -5.13 -1.67 -0.76
CA LYS A 6 -5.47 -1.14 -2.07
C LYS A 6 -6.18 0.19 -1.91
N ALA A 7 -5.64 1.25 -2.51
CA ALA A 7 -6.34 2.51 -2.59
C ALA A 7 -7.55 2.37 -3.51
N LYS A 8 -8.75 2.63 -3.00
CA LYS A 8 -9.99 2.64 -3.79
C LYS A 8 -9.97 3.64 -4.96
N PRO A 9 -9.52 4.90 -4.80
CA PRO A 9 -9.63 5.88 -5.88
C PRO A 9 -8.69 5.61 -7.06
N THR A 10 -7.50 5.06 -6.79
CA THR A 10 -6.45 4.88 -7.83
C THR A 10 -6.20 3.41 -8.18
N GLY A 11 -6.64 2.47 -7.35
CA GLY A 11 -6.34 1.06 -7.47
C GLY A 11 -4.87 0.69 -7.20
N ILE A 12 -4.06 1.64 -6.71
CA ILE A 12 -2.65 1.41 -6.37
C ILE A 12 -2.57 0.52 -5.13
N TYR A 13 -1.64 -0.43 -5.14
CA TYR A 13 -1.35 -1.28 -4.00
C TYR A 13 -0.27 -0.65 -3.12
N TYR A 14 -0.46 -0.78 -1.83
CA TYR A 14 0.46 -0.37 -0.79
C TYR A 14 0.83 -1.57 0.07
N LYS A 15 2.10 -1.68 0.44
CA LYS A 15 2.64 -2.69 1.35
C LYS A 15 3.15 -1.96 2.58
N VAL A 16 2.77 -2.41 3.77
CA VAL A 16 3.29 -1.94 5.04
C VAL A 16 4.15 -3.04 5.64
N GLU A 17 5.43 -2.74 5.84
CA GLU A 17 6.41 -3.67 6.40
C GLU A 17 7.31 -2.95 7.40
N ASN A 18 7.35 -3.42 8.64
CA ASN A 18 8.18 -2.87 9.73
C ASN A 18 8.01 -1.35 9.95
N GLY A 19 6.80 -0.82 9.73
CA GLY A 19 6.51 0.61 9.89
C GLY A 19 6.81 1.46 8.65
N ASN A 20 7.41 0.88 7.63
CA ASN A 20 7.61 1.53 6.34
C ASN A 20 6.43 1.22 5.41
N VAL A 21 6.13 2.17 4.54
CA VAL A 21 5.09 2.04 3.52
C VAL A 21 5.76 1.99 2.17
N PHE A 22 5.30 1.10 1.32
CA PHE A 22 5.73 0.99 -0.06
C PHE A 22 4.49 1.07 -0.96
N TYR A 23 4.62 1.64 -2.14
CA TYR A 23 3.59 1.56 -3.18
C TYR A 23 4.10 0.72 -4.36
N LEU A 24 3.20 -0.03 -5.00
CA LEU A 24 3.53 -0.81 -6.18
C LEU A 24 3.56 0.12 -7.40
N ASN A 25 4.76 0.35 -7.93
CA ASN A 25 4.91 1.00 -9.21
C ASN A 25 4.64 -0.02 -10.33
N ARG A 26 3.43 -0.01 -10.87
CA ARG A 26 3.01 -0.94 -11.94
C ARG A 26 3.84 -0.82 -13.23
N ALA A 27 4.39 0.36 -13.53
CA ALA A 27 5.18 0.56 -14.74
C ALA A 27 6.55 -0.12 -14.65
N ALA A 28 7.14 -0.18 -13.46
CA ALA A 28 8.43 -0.81 -13.20
C ALA A 28 8.31 -2.20 -12.53
N ASN A 29 7.07 -2.66 -12.27
CA ASN A 29 6.75 -3.88 -11.51
C ASN A 29 7.54 -4.03 -10.20
N GLU A 30 7.71 -2.93 -9.45
CA GLU A 30 8.53 -2.91 -8.24
C GLU A 30 7.85 -2.16 -7.09
N TRP A 31 8.23 -2.50 -5.86
CA TRP A 31 7.80 -1.79 -4.66
C TRP A 31 8.75 -0.62 -4.40
N ARG A 32 8.19 0.59 -4.31
CA ARG A 32 8.96 1.80 -3.99
C ARG A 32 8.55 2.33 -2.63
N GLU A 33 9.53 2.74 -1.83
CA GLU A 33 9.26 3.33 -0.53
C GLU A 33 8.46 4.63 -0.68
N CYS A 34 7.42 4.74 0.13
CA CYS A 34 6.55 5.88 0.25
C CYS A 34 6.89 6.58 1.57
N GLN A 35 6.81 7.91 1.58
CA GLN A 35 7.13 8.68 2.77
C GLN A 35 6.25 8.26 3.97
N CYS A 36 6.83 8.29 5.18
CA CYS A 36 6.22 7.78 6.41
C CYS A 36 4.83 8.36 6.74
N TYR A 37 4.46 9.52 6.20
CA TYR A 37 3.13 10.11 6.41
C TYR A 37 2.00 9.21 5.88
N TYR A 38 2.26 8.43 4.81
CA TYR A 38 1.28 7.53 4.23
C TYR A 38 0.81 6.42 5.19
N LEU A 39 1.61 6.04 6.18
CA LEU A 39 1.21 5.01 7.15
C LEU A 39 0.02 5.51 7.98
N ARG A 40 0.08 6.78 8.37
CA ARG A 40 -0.98 7.43 9.14
C ARG A 40 -2.22 7.61 8.28
N ASP A 41 -2.08 7.98 7.01
CA ASP A 41 -3.20 8.08 6.07
C ASP A 41 -3.91 6.74 5.87
N ILE A 42 -3.16 5.66 5.60
CA ILE A 42 -3.71 4.31 5.41
C ILE A 42 -4.51 3.87 6.63
N ARG A 43 -4.00 4.15 7.84
CA ARG A 43 -4.65 3.77 9.11
C ARG A 43 -5.85 4.65 9.47
N ASN A 44 -5.78 5.95 9.20
CA ASN A 44 -6.81 6.91 9.59
C ASN A 44 -7.93 7.06 8.56
N HIS A 45 -7.71 6.62 7.32
CA HIS A 45 -8.69 6.72 6.24
C HIS A 45 -9.10 5.36 5.66
N PRO A 46 -9.74 4.48 6.44
CA PRO A 46 -10.21 3.17 5.97
C PRO A 46 -11.27 3.26 4.86
N HIS A 47 -11.85 4.45 4.65
CA HIS A 47 -12.73 4.71 3.52
C HIS A 47 -11.97 4.79 2.19
N TYR A 48 -10.69 5.19 2.18
CA TYR A 48 -9.87 5.26 0.97
C TYR A 48 -9.04 3.99 0.71
N PHE A 49 -8.78 3.18 1.73
CA PHE A 49 -7.93 1.98 1.62
C PHE A 49 -8.68 0.71 2.03
N ILE A 50 -8.52 -0.35 1.27
CA ILE A 50 -9.04 -1.68 1.58
C ILE A 50 -7.85 -2.56 1.95
N LYS A 51 -7.87 -3.18 3.13
CA LYS A 51 -6.89 -4.20 3.49
C LYS A 51 -7.11 -5.44 2.61
N VAL A 52 -6.05 -5.95 2.01
CA VAL A 52 -6.07 -7.14 1.16
C VAL A 52 -5.13 -8.20 1.74
N ASP A 53 -5.51 -9.47 1.62
CA ASP A 53 -4.72 -10.58 2.16
C ASP A 53 -3.48 -10.88 1.31
N ASP A 54 -3.57 -10.62 0.01
CA ASP A 54 -2.48 -10.83 -0.95
C ASP A 54 -2.59 -9.83 -2.11
N VAL A 55 -1.47 -9.52 -2.76
CA VAL A 55 -1.43 -8.70 -3.96
C VAL A 55 -1.01 -9.61 -5.12
N PRO A 56 -1.81 -9.72 -6.21
CA PRO A 56 -1.41 -10.45 -7.39
C PRO A 56 -0.29 -9.67 -8.09
N VAL A 57 0.95 -9.95 -7.71
CA VAL A 57 2.14 -9.53 -8.44
C VAL A 57 2.58 -10.77 -9.22
N ALA A 58 2.39 -10.74 -10.54
CA ALA A 58 2.88 -11.77 -11.45
C ALA A 58 4.39 -11.61 -11.67
#